data_AF-A0A7L1IW11-F1
#
_entry.id   AF-A0A7L1IW11-F1
#
_cell.length_a   1.000
_cell.length_b   1.000
_cell.length_c   1.000
_cell.angle_alpha   90.00
_cell.angle_beta   90.00
_cell.angle_gamma   90.00
#
_symmetry.space_group_name_H-M   'P 1'
#
loop_
_entity.id
_entity.type
_entity.pdbx_description
1 polymer ?
#
loop_
_entity_poly.entity_id
_entity_poly.type
_entity_poly.pdbx_seq_one_letter_code
_entity_poly.pdbx_strand_id
1 'polypeptide(L)'
;RGQLGALRLAVRLVEDRVLPPPYYQPLIQLLAEPILRPGQPPAGTALAVLEEVTPGESRQDVATKLVKIFLGQGLAVPLLDYLTARELARTTDPNTLFRSNSLASKSVEQFMKVVGLPYLHQVLKPVVNRIFQEKKYVELDPGKMDLSRGRRVRGDGWGGTQRISFKGSLSEARVRESSLELLKGYLGDIVDAIVGSAEKCPLLMRVAFKQLRRRVEERFPSAQHEEARYFSISGFLFLRFFAPAVLTPKLFSLREQHAEPRTGRTLLLLAK
;
A
#
# COMPACT_ATOMS: atom_id res chain seq x y z
N ARG A 1 24.81 45.63 -26.70
CA ARG A 1 25.20 44.21 -26.87
C ARG A 1 24.59 43.43 -25.72
N GLY A 2 23.51 42.68 -25.94
CA GLY A 2 22.82 41.91 -24.89
C GLY A 2 23.53 40.60 -24.61
N GLN A 3 23.77 40.30 -23.33
CA GLN A 3 24.27 38.99 -22.89
C GLN A 3 23.22 37.93 -23.20
N LEU A 4 23.48 37.09 -24.20
CA LEU A 4 22.77 35.83 -24.39
C LEU A 4 23.13 34.93 -23.20
N GLY A 5 22.12 34.51 -22.42
CA GLY A 5 22.29 33.79 -21.17
C GLY A 5 23.05 32.46 -21.30
N ALA A 6 23.50 31.91 -20.16
CA ALA A 6 24.28 30.68 -20.11
C ALA A 6 23.41 29.45 -19.77
N LEU A 7 23.57 28.37 -20.53
CA LEU A 7 22.97 27.06 -20.27
C LEU A 7 24.03 26.12 -19.69
N ARG A 8 23.78 25.52 -18.52
CA ARG A 8 24.63 24.46 -17.96
C ARG A 8 23.94 23.11 -18.14
N LEU A 9 24.60 22.21 -18.87
CA LEU A 9 24.14 20.84 -19.10
C LEU A 9 25.10 19.85 -18.42
N ALA A 10 24.54 18.85 -17.75
CA ALA A 10 25.26 17.68 -17.28
C ALA A 10 24.59 16.45 -17.90
N VAL A 11 25.36 15.63 -18.63
CA VAL A 11 24.87 14.43 -19.30
C VAL A 11 25.57 13.22 -18.70
N ARG A 12 24.80 12.17 -18.38
CA ARG A 12 25.31 10.87 -17.93
C ARG A 12 24.75 9.79 -18.85
N LEU A 13 25.64 9.02 -19.46
CA LEU A 13 25.29 7.82 -20.22
C LEU A 13 25.53 6.58 -19.34
N VAL A 14 24.58 5.66 -19.31
CA VAL A 14 24.71 4.34 -18.70
C VAL A 14 24.30 3.33 -19.77
N GLU A 15 25.20 2.42 -20.11
CA GLU A 15 24.94 1.34 -21.07
C GLU A 15 24.80 0.03 -20.29
N ASP A 16 23.59 -0.53 -20.29
CA ASP A 16 23.29 -1.81 -19.65
C ASP A 16 23.02 -2.87 -20.72
N ARG A 17 23.64 -4.05 -20.57
CA ARG A 17 23.46 -5.19 -21.48
C ARG A 17 22.65 -6.29 -20.81
N VAL A 18 21.49 -6.62 -21.37
CA VAL A 18 20.68 -7.79 -20.95
C VAL A 18 21.08 -8.99 -21.79
N LEU A 19 21.47 -10.09 -21.15
CA LEU A 19 21.87 -11.32 -21.82
C LEU A 19 20.63 -12.14 -22.25
N PRO A 20 20.76 -13.09 -23.19
CA PRO A 20 19.69 -14.02 -23.51
C PRO A 20 19.25 -14.86 -22.28
N PRO A 21 17.98 -15.32 -22.22
CA PRO A 21 17.45 -16.08 -21.08
C PRO A 21 18.29 -17.28 -20.58
N PRO A 22 18.94 -18.10 -21.45
CA PRO A 22 19.71 -19.27 -20.99
C PRO A 22 20.82 -18.94 -20.00
N TYR A 23 21.42 -17.74 -20.08
CA TYR A 23 22.49 -17.31 -19.18
C TYR A 23 22.02 -17.07 -17.74
N TYR A 24 20.74 -16.79 -17.54
CA TYR A 24 20.15 -16.58 -16.21
C TYR A 24 19.56 -17.85 -15.60
N GLN A 25 19.39 -18.92 -16.40
CA GLN A 25 18.74 -20.14 -15.97
C GLN A 25 19.41 -20.80 -14.75
N PRO A 26 20.76 -20.87 -14.63
CA PRO A 26 21.40 -21.44 -13.45
C PRO A 26 21.04 -20.70 -12.16
N LEU A 27 20.96 -19.36 -12.22
CA LEU A 27 20.56 -18.53 -11.08
C LEU A 27 19.09 -18.77 -10.71
N ILE A 28 18.20 -18.83 -11.71
CA ILE A 28 16.77 -19.08 -11.48
C ILE A 28 16.57 -20.47 -10.84
N GLN A 29 17.28 -21.49 -11.34
CA GLN A 29 17.23 -22.85 -10.79
C GLN A 29 17.73 -22.88 -9.33
N LEU A 30 18.84 -22.21 -9.04
CA LEU A 30 19.37 -22.10 -7.68
C LEU A 30 18.37 -21.43 -6.72
N LEU A 31 17.70 -20.37 -7.17
CA LEU A 31 16.67 -19.69 -6.37
C LEU A 31 15.39 -20.53 -6.22
N ALA A 32 15.05 -21.34 -7.22
CA ALA A 32 13.84 -22.17 -7.23
C ALA A 32 13.99 -23.50 -6.48
N GLU A 33 15.22 -24.00 -6.29
CA GLU A 33 15.49 -25.26 -5.60
C GLU A 33 14.73 -25.42 -4.26
N PRO A 34 14.81 -24.46 -3.30
CA PRO A 34 14.14 -24.62 -2.00
C PRO A 34 12.61 -24.64 -2.09
N ILE A 35 12.06 -24.14 -3.20
CA ILE A 35 10.62 -24.08 -3.46
C ILE A 35 10.14 -25.40 -4.08
N LEU A 36 10.95 -26.00 -4.96
CA LEU A 36 10.62 -27.23 -5.67
C LEU A 36 10.87 -28.49 -4.83
N ARG A 37 11.73 -28.42 -3.81
CA ARG A 37 12.08 -29.54 -2.92
C ARG A 37 11.68 -29.24 -1.47
N PRO A 38 10.38 -29.25 -1.14
CA PRO A 38 9.92 -29.02 0.24
C PRO A 38 10.37 -30.19 1.13
N GLY A 39 11.29 -29.95 2.05
CA GLY A 39 11.78 -30.98 3.00
C GLY A 39 13.24 -30.81 3.44
N GLN A 40 14.05 -30.05 2.70
CA GLN A 40 15.38 -29.69 3.16
C GLN A 40 15.33 -28.62 4.25
N PRO A 41 16.25 -28.63 5.22
CA PRO A 41 16.35 -27.57 6.21
C PRO A 41 16.52 -26.24 5.46
N PRO A 42 15.75 -25.20 5.81
CA PRO A 42 15.78 -23.93 5.08
C PRO A 42 17.08 -23.14 5.31
N ALA A 43 17.99 -23.65 6.16
CA ALA A 43 19.32 -23.10 6.40
C ALA A 43 20.23 -23.33 5.18
N GLY A 44 20.93 -22.27 4.74
CA GLY A 44 21.91 -22.35 3.65
C GLY A 44 21.34 -22.32 2.23
N THR A 45 20.02 -22.21 2.05
CA THR A 45 19.43 -22.04 0.71
C THR A 45 19.72 -20.65 0.14
N ALA A 46 19.77 -20.50 -1.18
CA ALA A 46 20.05 -19.21 -1.81
C ALA A 46 19.06 -18.11 -1.42
N LEU A 47 17.77 -18.45 -1.26
CA LEU A 47 16.75 -17.49 -0.79
C LEU A 47 16.94 -17.10 0.68
N ALA A 48 17.37 -18.05 1.54
CA ALA A 48 17.67 -17.75 2.94
C ALA A 48 18.86 -16.81 3.08
N VAL A 49 19.95 -17.10 2.36
CA VAL A 49 21.13 -16.23 2.32
C VAL A 49 20.76 -14.86 1.78
N LEU A 50 19.99 -14.80 0.68
CA LEU A 50 19.52 -13.54 0.12
C LEU A 50 18.72 -12.72 1.14
N GLU A 51 17.83 -13.34 1.89
CA GLU A 51 17.06 -12.69 2.95
C GLU A 51 17.96 -12.10 4.06
N GLU A 52 18.99 -12.84 4.48
CA GLU A 52 19.92 -12.45 5.55
C GLU A 52 20.86 -11.31 5.12
N VAL A 53 21.35 -11.32 3.88
CA VAL A 53 22.27 -10.29 3.37
C VAL A 53 21.57 -9.04 2.85
N THR A 54 20.25 -9.10 2.59
CA THR A 54 19.52 -7.96 2.02
C THR A 54 19.32 -6.86 3.08
N PRO A 55 19.93 -5.68 2.91
CA PRO A 55 19.73 -4.56 3.82
C PRO A 55 18.27 -4.07 3.76
N GLY A 56 17.78 -3.51 4.86
CA GLY A 56 16.38 -3.09 5.00
C GLY A 56 15.90 -2.14 3.90
N GLU A 57 16.77 -1.27 3.39
CA GLU A 57 16.48 -0.29 2.35
C GLU A 57 16.22 -0.94 0.97
N SER A 58 16.91 -2.04 0.66
CA SER A 58 16.79 -2.74 -0.63
C SER A 58 15.73 -3.85 -0.63
N ARG A 59 15.12 -4.18 0.52
CA ARG A 59 14.13 -5.27 0.63
C ARG A 59 12.96 -5.14 -0.32
N GLN A 60 12.47 -3.91 -0.52
CA GLN A 60 11.37 -3.65 -1.45
C GLN A 60 11.76 -3.97 -2.90
N ASP A 61 12.97 -3.59 -3.32
CA ASP A 61 13.45 -3.82 -4.67
C ASP A 61 13.72 -5.29 -4.92
N VAL A 62 14.35 -5.98 -3.95
CA VAL A 62 14.60 -7.43 -4.02
C VAL A 62 13.28 -8.19 -4.08
N ALA A 63 12.32 -7.88 -3.20
CA ALA A 63 10.97 -8.47 -3.25
C ALA A 63 10.31 -8.26 -4.62
N THR A 64 10.47 -7.07 -5.19
CA THR A 64 9.93 -6.74 -6.52
C THR A 64 10.54 -7.56 -7.63
N LYS A 65 11.86 -7.77 -7.62
CA LYS A 65 12.50 -8.60 -8.63
C LYS A 65 12.16 -10.08 -8.45
N LEU A 66 12.19 -10.60 -7.22
CA LEU A 66 11.84 -11.99 -6.92
C LEU A 66 10.41 -12.32 -7.34
N VAL A 67 9.43 -11.52 -6.91
CA VAL A 67 8.02 -11.74 -7.28
C VAL A 67 7.85 -11.74 -8.80
N LYS A 68 8.48 -10.82 -9.52
CA LYS A 68 8.38 -10.78 -11.00
C LYS A 68 9.00 -12.03 -11.66
N ILE A 69 10.17 -12.45 -11.20
CA ILE A 69 10.84 -13.66 -11.71
C ILE A 69 9.94 -14.88 -11.49
N PHE A 70 9.49 -15.11 -10.25
CA PHE A 70 8.71 -16.29 -9.90
C PHE A 70 7.27 -16.24 -10.44
N LEU A 71 6.70 -15.06 -10.67
CA LEU A 71 5.44 -14.93 -11.40
C LEU A 71 5.59 -15.35 -12.86
N GLY A 72 6.68 -14.95 -13.53
CA GLY A 72 7.00 -15.39 -14.89
C GLY A 72 7.27 -16.91 -15.01
N GLN A 73 7.74 -17.55 -13.94
CA GLN A 73 7.95 -19.00 -13.87
C GLN A 73 6.72 -19.79 -13.38
N GLY A 74 5.60 -19.13 -13.04
CA GLY A 74 4.41 -19.79 -12.48
C GLY A 74 4.57 -20.31 -11.04
N LEU A 75 5.63 -19.88 -10.34
CA LEU A 75 6.03 -20.34 -9.00
C LEU A 75 5.88 -19.26 -7.92
N ALA A 76 5.12 -18.19 -8.18
CA ALA A 76 4.93 -17.08 -7.24
C ALA A 76 4.27 -17.52 -5.91
N VAL A 77 3.20 -18.32 -5.95
CA VAL A 77 2.53 -18.79 -4.73
C VAL A 77 3.45 -19.69 -3.88
N PRO A 78 4.16 -20.68 -4.47
CA PRO A 78 5.19 -21.43 -3.76
C PRO A 78 6.31 -20.56 -3.13
N LEU A 79 6.80 -19.53 -3.83
CA LEU A 79 7.75 -18.57 -3.27
C LEU A 79 7.20 -17.89 -2.01
N LEU A 80 5.97 -17.39 -2.08
CA LEU A 80 5.35 -16.70 -0.94
C LEU A 80 5.13 -17.66 0.25
N ASP A 81 4.72 -18.90 -0.01
CA ASP A 81 4.58 -19.92 1.04
C ASP A 81 5.94 -20.19 1.73
N TYR A 82 7.02 -20.33 0.96
CA TYR A 82 8.37 -20.50 1.50
C TYR A 82 8.80 -19.32 2.39
N LEU A 83 8.66 -18.09 1.88
CA LEU A 83 9.07 -16.88 2.61
C LEU A 83 8.23 -16.66 3.88
N THR A 84 6.91 -16.86 3.79
CA THR A 84 6.00 -16.68 4.94
C THR A 84 6.20 -17.76 6.00
N ALA A 85 6.47 -19.02 5.61
CA ALA A 85 6.81 -20.07 6.56
C ALA A 85 8.08 -19.75 7.36
N ARG A 86 9.11 -19.17 6.71
CA ARG A 86 10.33 -18.72 7.39
C ARG A 86 10.10 -17.54 8.33
N GLU A 87 9.29 -16.57 7.95
CA GLU A 87 8.92 -15.46 8.85
C GLU A 87 8.13 -15.99 10.05
N LEU A 88 7.17 -16.89 9.83
CA LEU A 88 6.37 -17.51 10.89
C LEU A 88 7.22 -18.31 11.88
N ALA A 89 8.22 -19.06 11.39
CA ALA A 89 9.14 -19.82 12.26
C ALA A 89 9.91 -18.93 13.25
N ARG A 90 10.25 -17.70 12.84
CA ARG A 90 10.94 -16.69 13.67
C ARG A 90 9.98 -15.86 14.52
N THR A 91 8.68 -15.88 14.24
CA THR A 91 7.68 -15.11 14.98
C THR A 91 7.20 -15.89 16.20
N THR A 92 7.30 -15.27 17.37
CA THR A 92 6.83 -15.83 18.65
C THR A 92 5.46 -15.29 19.06
N ASP A 93 5.23 -13.98 18.90
CA ASP A 93 3.96 -13.33 19.22
C ASP A 93 3.10 -13.14 17.95
N PRO A 94 1.88 -13.74 17.89
CA PRO A 94 0.93 -13.55 16.80
C PRO A 94 0.62 -12.09 16.49
N ASN A 95 0.66 -11.19 17.49
CA ASN A 95 0.35 -9.78 17.28
C ASN A 95 1.43 -9.05 16.48
N THR A 96 2.65 -9.57 16.43
CA THR A 96 3.76 -8.99 15.64
C THR A 96 3.79 -9.50 14.20
N LEU A 97 2.93 -10.47 13.89
CA LEU A 97 2.96 -11.20 12.64
C LEU A 97 2.84 -10.28 11.42
N PHE A 98 3.81 -10.37 10.53
CA PHE A 98 3.94 -9.56 9.32
C PHE A 98 3.89 -8.05 9.56
N ARG A 99 4.10 -7.54 10.78
CA ARG A 99 4.24 -6.09 11.04
C ARG A 99 5.66 -5.59 10.75
N SER A 100 6.61 -6.51 10.61
CA SER A 100 8.01 -6.21 10.36
C SER A 100 8.29 -5.84 8.89
N ASN A 101 9.37 -5.07 8.67
CA ASN A 101 9.91 -4.81 7.33
C ASN A 101 10.73 -6.03 6.85
N SER A 102 10.07 -7.16 6.63
CA SER A 102 10.65 -8.43 6.19
C SER A 102 10.60 -8.59 4.67
N LEU A 103 11.45 -9.46 4.13
CA LEU A 103 11.39 -9.82 2.71
C LEU A 103 10.05 -10.49 2.36
N ALA A 104 9.50 -11.29 3.28
CA ALA A 104 8.23 -11.96 3.13
C ALA A 104 7.05 -10.97 3.08
N SER A 105 6.95 -10.03 4.02
CA SER A 105 5.87 -9.02 4.02
C SER A 105 5.92 -8.14 2.77
N LYS A 106 7.13 -7.76 2.32
CA LYS A 106 7.34 -7.02 1.06
C LYS A 106 7.01 -7.84 -0.19
N SER A 107 7.30 -9.12 -0.19
CA SER A 107 6.99 -10.01 -1.32
C SER A 107 5.48 -10.22 -1.47
N VAL A 108 4.75 -10.42 -0.37
CA VAL A 108 3.28 -10.53 -0.40
C VAL A 108 2.65 -9.20 -0.86
N GLU A 109 3.10 -8.06 -0.31
CA GLU A 109 2.65 -6.71 -0.72
C GLU A 109 2.81 -6.50 -2.24
N GLN A 110 4.00 -6.80 -2.75
CA GLN A 110 4.29 -6.61 -4.17
C GLN A 110 3.56 -7.60 -5.06
N PHE A 111 3.38 -8.85 -4.63
CA PHE A 111 2.55 -9.83 -5.34
C PHE A 111 1.10 -9.36 -5.47
N MET A 112 0.49 -8.91 -4.37
CA MET A 112 -0.87 -8.36 -4.41
C MET A 112 -0.94 -7.15 -5.34
N LYS A 113 0.07 -6.28 -5.32
CA LYS A 113 0.11 -5.11 -6.20
C LYS A 113 0.14 -5.51 -7.67
N VAL A 114 0.92 -6.52 -8.06
CA VAL A 114 1.06 -6.94 -9.46
C VAL A 114 -0.17 -7.70 -9.93
N VAL A 115 -0.64 -8.69 -9.16
CA VAL A 115 -1.75 -9.57 -9.55
C VAL A 115 -3.11 -8.90 -9.34
N GLY A 116 -3.22 -8.10 -8.28
CA GLY A 116 -4.46 -7.46 -7.86
C GLY A 116 -4.76 -6.12 -8.52
N LEU A 117 -3.83 -5.51 -9.27
CA LEU A 117 -4.05 -4.18 -9.86
C LEU A 117 -5.33 -4.06 -10.69
N PRO A 118 -5.64 -5.01 -11.61
CA PRO A 118 -6.86 -4.93 -12.41
C PRO A 118 -8.12 -5.03 -11.54
N TYR A 119 -8.09 -5.92 -10.54
CA TYR A 119 -9.17 -6.07 -9.56
C TYR A 119 -9.38 -4.79 -8.75
N LEU A 120 -8.29 -4.21 -8.22
CA LEU A 120 -8.31 -2.95 -7.48
C LEU A 120 -8.94 -1.82 -8.29
N HIS A 121 -8.64 -1.74 -9.59
CA HIS A 121 -9.21 -0.74 -10.48
C HIS A 121 -10.72 -0.93 -10.64
N GLN A 122 -11.19 -2.15 -10.80
CA GLN A 122 -12.63 -2.41 -10.89
C GLN A 122 -13.37 -2.02 -9.61
N VAL A 123 -12.73 -2.21 -8.45
CA VAL A 123 -13.35 -1.98 -7.13
C VAL A 123 -13.30 -0.51 -6.72
N LEU A 124 -12.11 0.10 -6.71
CA LEU A 124 -11.92 1.44 -6.11
C LEU A 124 -12.00 2.60 -7.10
N LYS A 125 -11.67 2.38 -8.38
CA LYS A 125 -11.55 3.47 -9.35
C LYS A 125 -12.85 4.30 -9.51
N PRO A 126 -14.06 3.72 -9.50
CA PRO A 126 -15.30 4.49 -9.57
C PRO A 126 -15.44 5.49 -8.40
N VAL A 127 -15.26 5.00 -7.16
CA VAL A 127 -15.41 5.84 -5.96
C VAL A 127 -14.29 6.86 -5.85
N VAL A 128 -13.05 6.48 -6.16
CA VAL A 128 -11.91 7.41 -6.20
C VAL A 128 -12.15 8.51 -7.25
N ASN A 129 -12.63 8.18 -8.45
CA ASN A 129 -12.93 9.18 -9.47
C ASN A 129 -14.00 10.17 -9.01
N ARG A 130 -15.07 9.67 -8.35
CA ARG A 130 -16.11 10.51 -7.76
C ARG A 130 -15.53 11.51 -6.75
N ILE A 131 -14.66 11.07 -5.84
CA ILE A 131 -14.01 11.95 -4.85
C ILE A 131 -13.16 13.04 -5.53
N PHE A 132 -12.44 12.69 -6.60
CA PHE A 132 -11.64 13.64 -7.37
C PHE A 132 -12.48 14.65 -8.19
N GLN A 133 -13.69 14.27 -8.58
CA GLN A 133 -14.63 15.14 -9.31
C GLN A 133 -15.35 16.09 -8.36
N GLU A 134 -15.87 15.58 -7.24
CA GLU A 134 -16.66 16.37 -6.30
C GLU A 134 -15.82 17.39 -5.52
N LYS A 135 -14.54 17.08 -5.23
CA LYS A 135 -13.58 17.97 -4.52
C LYS A 135 -14.17 18.66 -3.27
N LYS A 136 -15.08 17.98 -2.58
CA LYS A 136 -15.77 18.51 -1.40
C LYS A 136 -14.77 18.74 -0.26
N TYR A 137 -14.97 19.82 0.47
CA TYR A 137 -14.19 20.12 1.67
C TYR A 137 -14.67 19.22 2.81
N VAL A 138 -13.72 18.50 3.43
CA VAL A 138 -13.98 17.58 4.54
C VAL A 138 -12.94 17.83 5.61
N GLU A 139 -13.37 18.22 6.80
CA GLU A 139 -12.51 18.33 7.97
C GLU A 139 -13.28 17.96 9.24
N LEU A 140 -12.66 17.14 10.09
CA LEU A 140 -13.22 16.67 11.36
C LEU A 140 -12.52 17.30 12.57
N ASP A 141 -11.30 17.80 12.38
CA ASP A 141 -10.50 18.46 13.42
C ASP A 141 -10.90 19.94 13.54
N PRO A 142 -11.52 20.37 14.66
CA PRO A 142 -11.93 21.76 14.85
C PRO A 142 -10.77 22.75 14.71
N GLY A 143 -9.54 22.36 15.09
CA GLY A 143 -8.37 23.21 15.00
C GLY A 143 -7.85 23.44 13.58
N LYS A 144 -8.32 22.65 12.60
CA LYS A 144 -7.91 22.74 11.19
C LYS A 144 -9.04 23.20 10.27
N MET A 145 -10.22 23.51 10.81
CA MET A 145 -11.34 24.01 10.02
C MET A 145 -11.04 25.43 9.53
N ASP A 146 -10.80 25.57 8.23
CA ASP A 146 -10.70 26.87 7.58
C ASP A 146 -12.10 27.48 7.38
N LEU A 147 -12.66 28.04 8.46
CA LEU A 147 -13.93 28.78 8.42
C LEU A 147 -13.79 30.16 7.74
N SER A 148 -12.56 30.54 7.39
CA SER A 148 -12.17 31.91 7.04
C SER A 148 -11.78 32.05 5.57
N ARG A 149 -12.75 31.93 4.66
CA ARG A 149 -12.69 32.64 3.36
C ARG A 149 -13.60 33.87 3.36
N GLY A 150 -13.79 34.49 4.52
CA GLY A 150 -14.17 35.90 4.61
C GLY A 150 -13.01 36.74 4.06
N ARG A 151 -13.20 37.26 2.85
CA ARG A 151 -12.40 38.28 2.16
C ARG A 151 -11.47 39.07 3.11
N ARG A 152 -10.18 38.73 3.16
CA ARG A 152 -9.16 39.65 3.67
C ARG A 152 -8.99 40.76 2.64
N VAL A 153 -9.86 41.78 2.68
CA VAL A 153 -9.47 43.09 2.17
C VAL A 153 -8.40 43.57 3.14
N ARG A 154 -7.17 43.75 2.66
CA ARG A 154 -6.15 44.50 3.40
C ARG A 154 -6.69 45.92 3.52
N GLY A 155 -7.24 46.26 4.69
CA GLY A 155 -7.30 47.64 5.14
C GLY A 155 -5.92 48.00 5.66
N ASP A 156 -5.27 48.88 4.94
CA ASP A 156 -4.17 49.74 5.33
C ASP A 156 -4.54 50.57 6.57
N GLY A 157 -4.06 50.15 7.75
CA GLY A 157 -4.24 50.89 8.98
C GLY A 157 -3.63 50.18 10.19
N TRP A 158 -2.72 50.87 10.87
CA TRP A 158 -2.04 50.44 12.10
C TRP A 158 -3.05 50.12 13.22
N GLY A 159 -2.99 48.91 13.79
CA GLY A 159 -3.70 48.59 15.04
C GLY A 159 -3.96 47.10 15.25
N GLY A 160 -3.32 46.52 16.28
CA GLY A 160 -3.67 45.31 17.03
C GLY A 160 -4.42 44.17 16.32
N THR A 161 -3.74 43.03 16.11
CA THR A 161 -4.41 41.76 15.77
C THR A 161 -5.07 41.17 17.02
N GLN A 162 -6.29 41.62 17.33
CA GLN A 162 -7.12 41.00 18.35
C GLN A 162 -7.84 39.80 17.73
N ARG A 163 -7.41 38.58 18.09
CA ARG A 163 -8.14 37.35 17.79
C ARG A 163 -9.39 37.29 18.66
N ILE A 164 -10.48 37.88 18.19
CA ILE A 164 -11.81 37.73 18.81
C ILE A 164 -12.40 36.41 18.32
N SER A 165 -12.14 35.33 19.07
CA SER A 165 -12.83 34.04 18.90
C SER A 165 -14.18 34.12 19.59
N PHE A 166 -15.22 34.59 18.89
CA PHE A 166 -16.58 34.56 19.43
C PHE A 166 -17.65 34.55 18.33
N LYS A 167 -17.68 33.51 17.48
CA LYS A 167 -18.84 33.08 16.65
C LYS A 167 -18.56 31.85 15.74
N GLY A 168 -17.69 30.92 16.16
CA GLY A 168 -17.28 29.77 15.32
C GLY A 168 -18.11 28.50 15.47
N SER A 169 -18.66 28.21 16.66
CA SER A 169 -19.08 26.84 17.02
C SER A 169 -20.27 26.29 16.21
N LEU A 170 -21.26 27.11 15.86
CA LEU A 170 -22.42 26.65 15.06
C LEU A 170 -22.04 26.39 13.59
N SER A 171 -21.06 27.12 13.05
CA SER A 171 -20.57 26.88 11.69
C SER A 171 -19.63 25.68 11.65
N GLU A 172 -18.78 25.50 12.66
CA GLU A 172 -17.91 24.34 12.81
C GLU A 172 -18.70 23.05 12.97
N ALA A 173 -19.72 23.05 13.85
CA ALA A 173 -20.58 21.90 14.06
C ALA A 173 -21.27 21.47 12.76
N ARG A 174 -21.80 22.41 11.99
CA ARG A 174 -22.42 22.13 10.67
C ARG A 174 -21.42 21.60 9.64
N VAL A 175 -20.22 22.18 9.58
CA VAL A 175 -19.16 21.71 8.68
C VAL A 175 -18.74 20.29 9.06
N ARG A 176 -18.61 20.00 10.36
CA ARG A 176 -18.26 18.68 10.88
C ARG A 176 -19.35 17.65 10.59
N GLU A 177 -20.61 17.99 10.81
CA GLU A 177 -21.76 17.12 10.54
C GLU A 177 -21.84 16.80 9.04
N SER A 178 -21.77 17.82 8.19
CA SER A 178 -21.74 17.62 6.73
C SER A 178 -20.51 16.80 6.28
N SER A 179 -19.34 17.05 6.86
CA SER A 179 -18.11 16.28 6.58
C SER A 179 -18.26 14.82 6.99
N LEU A 180 -18.89 14.55 8.13
CA LEU A 180 -19.13 13.21 8.64
C LEU A 180 -20.08 12.44 7.72
N GLU A 181 -21.19 13.05 7.32
CA GLU A 181 -22.16 12.42 6.40
C GLU A 181 -21.53 12.13 5.03
N LEU A 182 -20.72 13.05 4.50
CA LEU A 182 -19.97 12.82 3.26
C LEU A 182 -18.96 11.67 3.40
N LEU A 183 -18.20 11.64 4.50
CA LEU A 183 -17.22 10.58 4.75
C LEU A 183 -17.90 9.21 4.93
N LYS A 184 -19.00 9.15 5.68
CA LYS A 184 -19.79 7.92 5.81
C LYS A 184 -20.32 7.45 4.46
N GLY A 185 -20.81 8.36 3.62
CA GLY A 185 -21.25 8.03 2.27
C GLY A 185 -20.14 7.43 1.42
N TYR A 186 -18.99 8.11 1.32
CA TYR A 186 -17.85 7.57 0.56
C TYR A 186 -17.28 6.28 1.14
N LEU A 187 -17.22 6.18 2.47
CA LEU A 187 -16.73 4.97 3.13
C LEU A 187 -17.68 3.80 2.88
N GLY A 188 -18.99 4.03 2.97
CA GLY A 188 -20.03 3.05 2.62
C GLY A 188 -19.84 2.55 1.19
N ASP A 189 -19.74 3.47 0.22
CA ASP A 189 -19.49 3.11 -1.18
C ASP A 189 -18.21 2.26 -1.36
N ILE A 190 -17.12 2.60 -0.66
CA ILE A 190 -15.85 1.85 -0.70
C ILE A 190 -16.04 0.45 -0.11
N VAL A 191 -16.64 0.35 1.07
CA VAL A 191 -16.83 -0.94 1.78
C VAL A 191 -17.76 -1.84 0.98
N ASP A 192 -18.88 -1.32 0.49
CA ASP A 192 -19.84 -2.06 -0.32
C ASP A 192 -19.20 -2.55 -1.63
N ALA A 193 -18.39 -1.71 -2.27
CA ALA A 193 -17.62 -2.11 -3.46
C ALA A 193 -16.62 -3.23 -3.13
N ILE A 194 -15.89 -3.14 -2.01
CA ILE A 194 -14.91 -4.17 -1.61
C ILE A 194 -15.63 -5.47 -1.28
N VAL A 195 -16.62 -5.46 -0.39
CA VAL A 195 -17.36 -6.65 0.06
C VAL A 195 -18.14 -7.28 -1.09
N GLY A 196 -18.84 -6.47 -1.89
CA GLY A 196 -19.58 -6.93 -3.06
C GLY A 196 -18.71 -7.45 -4.22
N SER A 197 -17.39 -7.27 -4.14
CA SER A 197 -16.45 -7.74 -5.16
C SER A 197 -15.67 -8.99 -4.76
N ALA A 198 -15.96 -9.60 -3.61
CA ALA A 198 -15.21 -10.75 -3.08
C ALA A 198 -15.01 -11.89 -4.10
N GLU A 199 -16.03 -12.20 -4.91
CA GLU A 199 -15.94 -13.25 -5.94
C GLU A 199 -15.08 -12.88 -7.15
N LYS A 200 -14.86 -11.58 -7.39
CA LYS A 200 -13.99 -11.06 -8.46
C LYS A 200 -12.52 -11.02 -8.05
N CYS A 201 -12.21 -11.36 -6.80
CA CYS A 201 -10.84 -11.41 -6.30
C CYS A 201 -10.00 -12.42 -7.11
N PRO A 202 -8.80 -12.04 -7.61
CA PRO A 202 -7.99 -12.91 -8.45
C PRO A 202 -7.70 -14.27 -7.81
N LEU A 203 -7.86 -15.36 -8.58
CA LEU A 203 -7.67 -16.72 -8.09
C LEU A 203 -6.29 -16.91 -7.45
N LEU A 204 -5.22 -16.38 -8.06
CA LEU A 204 -3.86 -16.46 -7.52
C LEU A 204 -3.76 -15.83 -6.13
N MET A 205 -4.43 -14.70 -5.88
CA MET A 205 -4.48 -14.07 -4.55
C MET A 205 -5.27 -14.93 -3.56
N ARG A 206 -6.42 -15.49 -3.97
CA ARG A 206 -7.22 -16.39 -3.13
C ARG A 206 -6.41 -17.62 -2.70
N VAL A 207 -5.64 -18.23 -3.62
CA VAL A 207 -4.76 -19.37 -3.29
C VAL A 207 -3.63 -18.94 -2.36
N ALA A 208 -2.97 -17.81 -2.61
CA ALA A 208 -1.92 -17.31 -1.72
C ALA A 208 -2.43 -17.06 -0.30
N PHE A 209 -3.59 -16.43 -0.14
CA PHE A 209 -4.19 -16.21 1.17
C PHE A 209 -4.66 -17.51 1.84
N LYS A 210 -5.16 -18.49 1.08
CA LYS A 210 -5.49 -19.82 1.62
C LYS A 210 -4.25 -20.50 2.20
N GLN A 211 -3.11 -20.42 1.50
CA GLN A 211 -1.84 -20.97 2.01
C GLN A 211 -1.34 -20.22 3.23
N LEU A 212 -1.35 -18.89 3.18
CA LEU A 212 -0.98 -18.05 4.32
C LEU A 212 -1.80 -18.39 5.57
N ARG A 213 -3.12 -18.47 5.42
CA ARG A 213 -4.03 -18.85 6.50
C ARG A 213 -3.65 -20.20 7.10
N ARG A 214 -3.44 -21.21 6.27
CA ARG A 214 -3.04 -22.55 6.71
C ARG A 214 -1.74 -22.51 7.53
N ARG A 215 -0.71 -21.79 7.04
CA ARG A 215 0.57 -21.66 7.74
C ARG A 215 0.43 -20.97 9.10
N VAL A 216 -0.43 -19.97 9.20
CA VAL A 216 -0.71 -19.27 10.47
C VAL A 216 -1.44 -20.18 11.45
N GLU A 217 -2.43 -20.95 10.98
CA GLU A 217 -3.16 -21.95 11.78
C GLU A 217 -2.23 -23.07 12.29
N GLU A 218 -1.31 -23.54 11.45
CA GLU A 218 -0.28 -24.54 11.83
C GLU A 218 0.67 -24.00 12.92
N ARG A 219 1.06 -22.72 12.83
CA ARG A 219 2.00 -22.09 13.77
C ARG A 219 1.34 -21.72 15.10
N PHE A 220 0.09 -21.28 15.08
CA PHE A 220 -0.64 -20.78 16.24
C PHE A 220 -1.97 -21.52 16.41
N PRO A 221 -1.96 -22.80 16.83
CA PRO A 221 -3.16 -23.63 16.89
C PRO A 221 -4.09 -23.32 18.09
N SER A 222 -3.64 -22.49 19.04
CA SER A 222 -4.40 -22.15 20.25
C SER A 222 -5.66 -21.34 19.92
N ALA A 223 -6.78 -21.65 20.60
CA ALA A 223 -8.03 -20.90 20.48
C ALA A 223 -7.88 -19.41 20.88
N GLN A 224 -6.88 -19.07 21.69
CA GLN A 224 -6.56 -17.67 22.04
C GLN A 224 -5.99 -16.87 20.86
N HIS A 225 -5.56 -17.55 19.79
CA HIS A 225 -4.97 -16.94 18.59
C HIS A 225 -5.84 -17.16 17.36
N GLU A 226 -7.13 -17.47 17.57
CA GLU A 226 -8.06 -17.74 16.48
C GLU A 226 -8.16 -16.57 15.49
N GLU A 227 -8.04 -15.35 15.99
CA GLU A 227 -8.09 -14.13 15.19
C GLU A 227 -6.82 -13.89 14.36
N ALA A 228 -5.67 -14.50 14.72
CA ALA A 228 -4.40 -14.30 14.01
C ALA A 228 -4.49 -14.69 12.52
N ARG A 229 -5.29 -15.71 12.21
CA ARG A 229 -5.56 -16.15 10.83
C ARG A 229 -6.28 -15.06 10.02
N TYR A 230 -7.17 -14.29 10.65
CA TYR A 230 -7.90 -13.20 10.00
C TYR A 230 -7.06 -11.92 9.97
N PHE A 231 -6.33 -11.61 11.05
CA PHE A 231 -5.43 -10.45 11.10
C PHE A 231 -4.31 -10.53 10.09
N SER A 232 -3.72 -11.71 9.85
CA SER A 232 -2.69 -11.87 8.84
C SER A 232 -3.21 -11.55 7.43
N ILE A 233 -4.38 -12.06 7.05
CA ILE A 233 -5.00 -11.77 5.75
C ILE A 233 -5.46 -10.31 5.66
N SER A 234 -6.20 -9.82 6.66
CA SER A 234 -6.72 -8.45 6.72
C SER A 234 -5.60 -7.42 6.71
N GLY A 235 -4.49 -7.69 7.43
CA GLY A 235 -3.32 -6.83 7.45
C GLY A 235 -2.61 -6.73 6.10
N PHE A 236 -2.72 -7.73 5.23
CA PHE A 236 -2.27 -7.60 3.84
C PHE A 236 -3.32 -6.90 2.97
N LEU A 237 -4.57 -7.35 3.03
CA LEU A 237 -5.62 -6.90 2.13
C LEU A 237 -6.03 -5.44 2.38
N PHE A 238 -6.25 -5.04 3.63
CA PHE A 238 -6.64 -3.68 3.96
C PHE A 238 -5.43 -2.78 4.16
N LEU A 239 -4.52 -3.13 5.09
CA LEU A 239 -3.43 -2.22 5.46
C LEU A 239 -2.36 -2.06 4.37
N ARG A 240 -2.17 -3.06 3.49
CA ARG A 240 -1.10 -3.05 2.46
C ARG A 240 -1.58 -3.02 1.02
N PHE A 241 -2.89 -3.09 0.79
CA PHE A 241 -3.44 -3.09 -0.56
C PHE A 241 -4.55 -2.04 -0.73
N PHE A 242 -5.70 -2.19 -0.06
CA PHE A 242 -6.81 -1.23 -0.24
C PHE A 242 -6.53 0.15 0.39
N ALA A 243 -6.15 0.23 1.66
CA ALA A 243 -5.95 1.53 2.33
C ALA A 243 -4.82 2.36 1.70
N PRO A 244 -3.64 1.80 1.34
CA PRO A 244 -2.64 2.55 0.60
C PRO A 244 -3.11 3.00 -0.79
N ALA A 245 -3.97 2.22 -1.45
CA ALA A 245 -4.55 2.58 -2.74
C ALA A 245 -5.55 3.73 -2.65
N VAL A 246 -6.34 3.78 -1.56
CA VAL A 246 -7.20 4.93 -1.27
C VAL A 246 -6.36 6.15 -0.90
N LEU A 247 -5.36 6.00 -0.02
CA LEU A 247 -4.51 7.09 0.45
C LEU A 247 -3.67 7.71 -0.67
N THR A 248 -3.09 6.87 -1.54
CA THR A 248 -2.18 7.27 -2.61
C THR A 248 -2.58 6.69 -3.98
N PRO A 249 -3.71 7.12 -4.57
CA PRO A 249 -4.26 6.50 -5.78
C PRO A 249 -3.32 6.48 -6.98
N LYS A 250 -2.40 7.46 -7.07
CA LYS A 250 -1.39 7.53 -8.13
C LYS A 250 -0.43 6.33 -8.11
N LEU A 251 0.02 5.89 -6.93
CA LEU A 251 0.97 4.77 -6.80
C LEU A 251 0.37 3.43 -7.21
N PHE A 252 -0.96 3.36 -7.30
CA PHE A 252 -1.74 2.22 -7.73
C PHE A 252 -2.40 2.44 -9.11
N SER A 253 -1.98 3.48 -9.85
CA SER A 253 -2.50 3.80 -11.19
C SER A 253 -4.03 3.99 -11.24
N LEU A 254 -4.66 4.32 -10.12
CA LEU A 254 -6.08 4.66 -10.07
C LEU A 254 -6.32 6.07 -10.63
N ARG A 255 -5.29 6.93 -10.55
CA ARG A 255 -5.25 8.30 -11.08
C ARG A 255 -3.86 8.60 -11.66
N GLU A 256 -3.81 9.48 -12.65
CA GLU A 256 -2.55 9.92 -13.27
C GLU A 256 -1.84 11.01 -12.45
N GLN A 257 -2.63 11.86 -11.79
CA GLN A 257 -2.15 13.01 -11.04
C GLN A 257 -2.28 12.79 -9.53
N HIS A 258 -1.44 13.48 -8.76
CA HIS A 258 -1.57 13.52 -7.30
C HIS A 258 -2.85 14.26 -6.89
N ALA A 259 -3.43 13.88 -5.75
CA ALA A 259 -4.56 14.59 -5.19
C ALA A 259 -4.15 16.00 -4.76
N GLU A 260 -5.00 16.99 -5.05
CA GLU A 260 -4.89 18.33 -4.45
C GLU A 260 -5.05 18.24 -2.93
N PRO A 261 -4.53 19.19 -2.13
CA PRO A 261 -4.53 19.11 -0.67
C PRO A 261 -5.90 18.79 -0.04
N ARG A 262 -6.99 19.34 -0.60
CA ARG A 262 -8.37 19.07 -0.14
C ARG A 262 -8.79 17.62 -0.37
N THR A 263 -8.65 17.14 -1.60
CA THR A 263 -8.93 15.74 -1.96
C THR A 263 -8.01 14.79 -1.20
N GLY A 264 -6.73 15.13 -1.05
CA GLY A 264 -5.77 14.36 -0.26
C GLY A 264 -6.18 14.23 1.20
N ARG A 265 -6.77 15.28 1.80
CA ARG A 265 -7.33 15.22 3.16
C ARG A 265 -8.50 14.24 3.25
N THR A 266 -9.44 14.28 2.30
CA THR A 266 -10.56 13.32 2.25
C THR A 266 -10.05 11.88 2.12
N LEU A 267 -9.12 11.63 1.19
CA LEU A 267 -8.53 10.30 1.00
C LEU A 267 -7.77 9.80 2.24
N LEU A 268 -7.06 10.70 2.93
CA LEU A 268 -6.40 10.39 4.19
C LEU A 268 -7.38 10.01 5.29
N LEU A 269 -8.52 10.69 5.39
CA LEU A 269 -9.55 10.36 6.37
C LEU A 269 -10.28 9.06 6.03
N LEU A 270 -10.45 8.74 4.75
CA LEU A 270 -11.05 7.48 4.30
C LEU A 270 -10.13 6.27 4.45
N ALA A 271 -8.82 6.47 4.34
CA ALA A 271 -7.83 5.40 4.52
C ALA A 271 -7.52 5.08 5.99
N LYS A 272 -7.95 5.94 6.91
CA LYS A 272 -7.82 5.75 8.36
C LYS A 272 -9.02 5.01 8.92
#